data_AF-A0A383BBN8-F1
#
_entry.id   AF-A0A383BBN8-F1
#
_cell.length_a   1.000
_cell.length_b   1.000
_cell.length_c   1.000
_cell.angle_alpha   90.00
_cell.angle_beta   90.00
_cell.angle_gamma   90.00
#
_symmetry.space_group_name_H-M   'P 1'
#
loop_
_entity.id
_entity.type
_entity.pdbx_description
1 polymer ?
#
loop_
_entity_poly.entity_id
_entity_poly.type
_entity_poly.pdbx_seq_one_letter_code
_entity_poly.pdbx_strand_id
1 'polypeptide(L)'
;MPDIIFMLLIFFMVTTVMREYEGLDVIMPRAKMIEKLESKRHTTYVWATKDGLVSVDDRIIHINDLAGLMYNKVAKDPRVTVSLKSDEKTTMKLITDIHTQLR
;
A
#
# COMPACT_ATOMS: atom_id res chain seq x y z
N MET A 1 -52.30 -43.12 -9.03
CA MET A 1 -51.96 -41.68 -8.83
C MET A 1 -50.71 -41.40 -7.98
N PRO A 2 -50.22 -42.26 -7.07
CA PRO A 2 -48.95 -42.00 -6.35
C PRO A 2 -47.69 -42.23 -7.20
N ASP A 3 -47.77 -42.99 -8.29
CA ASP A 3 -46.60 -43.38 -9.10
C ASP A 3 -45.95 -42.19 -9.82
N ILE A 4 -46.74 -41.24 -10.31
CA ILE A 4 -46.26 -40.05 -11.03
C ILE A 4 -45.51 -39.11 -10.07
N ILE A 5 -45.95 -39.03 -8.81
CA ILE A 5 -45.30 -38.21 -7.77
C ILE A 5 -43.95 -38.83 -7.41
N PHE A 6 -43.89 -40.16 -7.29
CA PHE A 6 -42.64 -40.88 -7.00
C PHE A 6 -41.62 -40.74 -8.14
N MET A 7 -42.09 -40.81 -9.38
CA MET A 7 -41.25 -40.65 -10.56
C MET A 7 -40.69 -39.22 -10.69
N LEU A 8 -41.49 -38.20 -10.37
CA LEU A 8 -41.05 -36.80 -10.32
C LEU A 8 -40.03 -36.54 -9.20
N LEU A 9 -40.20 -37.16 -8.03
CA LEU A 9 -39.24 -37.02 -6.93
C LEU A 9 -37.88 -37.61 -7.26
N ILE A 10 -37.84 -38.79 -7.90
CA ILE A 10 -36.58 -39.38 -8.38
C ILE A 10 -35.96 -38.51 -9.47
N PHE A 11 -36.76 -37.96 -10.38
CA PHE A 11 -36.28 -37.05 -11.43
C PHE A 11 -35.65 -35.78 -10.84
N PHE A 12 -36.28 -35.15 -9.85
CA PHE A 12 -35.68 -34.02 -9.14
C PHE A 12 -34.41 -34.44 -8.40
N MET A 13 -34.42 -35.57 -7.69
CA MET A 13 -33.25 -36.05 -6.94
C MET A 13 -32.04 -36.37 -7.85
N VAL A 14 -32.28 -36.86 -9.07
CA VAL A 14 -31.23 -37.15 -10.06
C VAL A 14 -30.75 -35.89 -10.79
N THR A 15 -31.61 -34.88 -10.96
CA THR A 15 -31.26 -33.64 -11.68
C THR A 15 -30.72 -32.54 -10.77
N THR A 16 -30.89 -32.65 -9.45
CA THR A 16 -30.37 -31.69 -8.45
C THR A 16 -28.95 -31.98 -7.98
N VAL A 17 -28.21 -32.90 -8.62
CA VAL A 17 -26.75 -32.93 -8.50
C VAL A 17 -26.22 -31.65 -9.17
N MET A 18 -26.16 -30.58 -8.37
CA MET A 18 -25.44 -29.36 -8.65
C MET A 18 -24.09 -29.76 -9.24
N ARG A 19 -23.79 -29.27 -10.45
CA ARG A 19 -22.40 -29.21 -10.90
C ARG A 19 -21.67 -28.37 -9.88
N GLU A 20 -20.81 -29.00 -9.08
CA GLU A 20 -19.74 -28.31 -8.40
C GLU A 20 -18.91 -27.67 -9.52
N TYR A 21 -19.14 -26.37 -9.74
CA TYR A 21 -18.22 -25.58 -10.52
C TYR A 21 -16.92 -25.60 -9.73
N GLU A 22 -15.97 -26.43 -10.16
CA GLU A 22 -14.55 -26.19 -9.91
C GLU A 22 -14.21 -24.86 -10.60
N GLY A 23 -14.57 -23.75 -9.95
CA GLY A 23 -13.90 -22.49 -10.21
C GLY A 23 -12.42 -22.74 -9.94
N LEU A 24 -11.56 -22.31 -10.88
CA LEU A 24 -10.10 -22.40 -10.74
C LEU A 24 -9.70 -22.14 -9.29
N ASP A 25 -8.82 -22.98 -8.75
CA ASP A 25 -8.16 -22.76 -7.47
C ASP A 25 -7.23 -21.54 -7.61
N VAL A 26 -7.84 -20.36 -7.68
CA VAL A 26 -7.14 -19.11 -7.64
C VAL A 26 -6.81 -18.92 -6.18
N ILE A 27 -5.55 -19.24 -5.87
CA ILE A 27 -4.83 -18.73 -4.72
C ILE A 27 -4.94 -17.20 -4.80
N MET A 28 -6.01 -16.63 -4.27
CA MET A 28 -6.10 -15.20 -4.07
C MET A 28 -5.07 -14.93 -2.97
N PRO A 29 -3.95 -14.23 -3.27
CA PRO A 29 -3.08 -13.80 -2.21
C PRO A 29 -3.94 -12.97 -1.28
N ARG A 30 -4.11 -13.41 -0.03
CA ARG A 30 -4.77 -12.62 1.01
C ARG A 30 -4.13 -11.24 0.93
N ALA A 31 -4.91 -10.24 0.55
CA ALA A 31 -4.47 -8.86 0.58
C ALA A 31 -3.96 -8.63 1.99
N LYS A 32 -2.64 -8.49 2.11
CA LYS A 32 -1.95 -8.28 3.36
C LYS A 32 -2.34 -6.88 3.80
N MET A 33 -3.44 -6.81 4.56
CA MET A 33 -3.81 -5.69 5.40
C MET A 33 -3.76 -4.35 4.67
N ILE A 34 -4.87 -3.97 4.02
CA ILE A 34 -5.20 -2.55 3.96
C ILE A 34 -5.62 -2.18 5.38
N GLU A 35 -4.63 -1.97 6.25
CA GLU A 35 -4.83 -1.10 7.39
C GLU A 35 -5.26 0.22 6.76
N LYS A 36 -6.53 0.58 6.94
CA LYS A 36 -7.02 1.91 6.66
C LYS A 36 -5.96 2.89 7.15
N LEU A 37 -5.50 3.76 6.25
CA LEU A 37 -4.66 4.90 6.58
C LEU A 37 -5.43 5.81 7.54
N GLU A 38 -5.43 5.45 8.82
CA GLU A 38 -5.85 6.28 9.93
C GLU A 38 -4.83 7.42 10.02
N SER A 39 -5.12 8.50 9.30
CA SER A 39 -4.39 9.79 9.32
C SER A 39 -2.92 9.75 8.85
N LYS A 40 -2.75 9.77 7.53
CA LYS A 40 -1.58 10.39 6.84
C LYS A 40 -1.41 11.91 7.12
N ARG A 41 -2.03 12.46 8.17
CA ARG A 41 -2.04 13.92 8.44
C ARG A 41 -0.69 14.46 8.88
N HIS A 42 0.18 13.57 9.37
CA HIS A 42 1.45 13.93 9.99
C HIS A 42 2.64 13.21 9.32
N THR A 43 2.48 12.57 8.16
CA THR A 43 3.60 11.89 7.49
C THR A 43 4.12 12.74 6.35
N THR A 44 5.39 13.13 6.40
CA THR A 44 6.10 13.77 5.28
C THR A 44 6.92 12.72 4.54
N TYR A 45 6.77 12.65 3.22
CA TYR A 45 7.52 11.71 2.39
C TYR A 45 8.74 12.41 1.79
N VAL A 46 9.93 11.87 2.06
CA VAL A 46 11.19 12.33 1.48
C VAL A 46 11.66 11.26 0.51
N TRP A 47 11.82 11.63 -0.75
CA TRP A 47 12.28 10.74 -1.82
C TRP A 47 13.68 11.15 -2.25
N ALA A 48 14.55 10.15 -2.37
CA ALA A 48 15.91 10.31 -2.86
C ALA A 48 16.08 9.48 -4.14
N THR A 49 16.46 10.13 -5.23
CA THR A 49 16.69 9.48 -6.53
C THR A 49 18.18 9.25 -6.78
N LYS A 50 18.50 8.32 -7.69
CA LYS A 50 19.87 8.03 -8.14
C LYS A 50 20.62 9.25 -8.68
N ASP A 51 19.89 10.20 -9.26
CA ASP A 51 20.43 11.41 -9.90
C ASP A 51 20.75 12.51 -8.86
N GLY A 52 20.55 12.21 -7.57
CA GLY A 52 20.80 13.13 -6.47
C GLY A 52 19.68 14.14 -6.21
N LEU A 53 18.53 13.98 -6.88
CA LEU A 53 17.36 14.82 -6.62
C LEU A 53 16.64 14.34 -5.37
N VAL A 54 16.28 15.32 -4.53
CA VAL A 54 15.48 15.11 -3.32
C VAL A 54 14.10 15.70 -3.55
N SER A 55 13.05 14.93 -3.25
CA SER A 55 11.67 15.39 -3.33
C SER A 55 10.98 15.25 -1.98
N VAL A 56 10.23 16.28 -1.58
CA VAL A 56 9.45 16.28 -0.33
C VAL A 56 8.00 16.56 -0.69
N ASP A 57 7.09 15.63 -0.35
CA ASP A 57 5.67 15.68 -0.71
C ASP A 57 5.43 16.08 -2.18
N ASP A 58 6.07 15.34 -3.09
CA ASP A 58 5.99 15.50 -4.55
C ASP A 58 6.58 16.81 -5.11
N ARG A 59 7.32 17.57 -4.30
CA ARG A 59 8.08 18.75 -4.74
C ARG A 59 9.57 18.50 -4.69
N ILE A 60 10.24 18.70 -5.82
CA ILE A 60 11.70 18.66 -5.91
C ILE A 60 12.25 19.88 -5.18
N ILE A 61 13.14 19.65 -4.21
CA ILE A 61 13.83 20.69 -3.46
C ILE A 61 15.32 20.45 -3.48
N HIS A 62 16.09 21.52 -3.28
CA HIS A 62 17.52 21.39 -3.06
C HIS A 62 17.77 20.89 -1.64
N ILE A 63 18.84 20.11 -1.45
CA ILE A 63 19.17 19.55 -0.13
C ILE A 63 19.34 20.68 0.90
N ASN A 64 20.02 21.78 0.56
CA ASN A 64 20.17 22.93 1.48
C ASN A 64 18.86 23.51 2.03
N ASP A 65 17.74 23.38 1.31
CA ASP A 65 16.44 23.92 1.73
C ASP A 65 15.62 22.91 2.56
N LEU A 66 16.03 21.64 2.59
CA LEU A 66 15.34 20.56 3.30
C LEU A 66 15.22 20.86 4.80
N ALA A 67 16.30 21.29 5.45
CA ALA A 67 16.31 21.59 6.87
C ALA A 67 15.29 22.69 7.23
N GLY A 68 15.24 23.78 6.45
CA GLY A 68 14.30 24.87 6.65
C GLY A 68 12.84 24.47 6.41
N LEU A 69 12.58 23.68 5.37
CA LEU A 69 11.24 23.15 5.08
C LEU A 69 10.75 22.22 6.19
N MET A 70 11.62 21.33 6.66
CA MET A 70 11.31 20.35 7.70
C MET A 70 11.13 21.02 9.05
N TYR A 71 11.95 22.01 9.40
CA TYR A 71 11.77 22.81 10.61
C TYR A 71 10.40 23.48 10.65
N ASN A 72 9.96 24.09 9.54
CA ASN A 72 8.64 24.70 9.44
C ASN A 72 7.51 23.68 9.57
N LYS A 73 7.69 22.45 9.07
CA LYS A 73 6.72 21.35 9.23
C LYS A 73 6.63 20.88 10.68
N VAL A 74 7.77 20.67 11.34
CA VAL A 74 7.85 20.29 12.76
C VAL A 74 7.28 21.38 13.66
N ALA A 75 7.52 22.66 13.34
CA ALA A 75 6.97 23.79 14.08
C ALA A 75 5.44 23.87 13.99
N LYS A 76 4.86 23.54 12.83
CA LYS A 76 3.39 23.46 12.65
C LYS A 76 2.80 22.21 13.29
N ASP A 77 3.55 21.12 13.29
CA ASP A 77 3.12 19.82 13.79
C ASP A 77 4.29 19.04 14.41
N PRO A 78 4.39 19.05 15.75
CA PRO A 78 5.46 18.36 16.46
C PRO A 78 5.41 16.83 16.34
N ARG A 79 4.31 16.24 15.85
CA ARG A 79 4.14 14.79 15.68
C ARG A 79 4.43 14.32 14.26
N VAL A 80 5.08 15.16 13.44
CA VAL A 80 5.39 14.81 12.06
C VAL A 80 6.36 13.62 12.00
N THR A 81 5.97 12.57 11.29
CA THR A 81 6.80 11.40 10.98
C THR A 81 7.40 11.56 9.60
N VAL A 82 8.72 11.38 9.48
CA VAL A 82 9.41 11.43 8.19
C VAL A 82 9.55 10.03 7.63
N SER A 83 9.00 9.79 6.44
CA SER A 83 9.20 8.55 5.69
C SER A 83 10.23 8.80 4.59
N LEU A 84 11.44 8.28 4.78
CA LEU A 84 12.50 8.33 3.76
C LEU A 84 12.38 7.14 2.82
N LYS A 85 12.27 7.42 1.52
CA LYS A 85 12.28 6.43 0.44
C LYS A 85 13.42 6.73 -0.51
N SER A 86 14.33 5.77 -0.68
CA SER A 86 15.46 5.90 -1.59
C SER A 86 15.39 4.86 -2.70
N ASP A 87 15.80 5.25 -3.91
CA ASP A 87 16.06 4.30 -5.00
C ASP A 87 17.25 3.40 -4.64
N GLU A 88 17.24 2.14 -5.08
CA GLU A 88 18.32 1.17 -4.85
C GLU A 88 19.68 1.66 -5.36
N LYS A 89 19.69 2.48 -6.42
CA LYS A 89 20.90 3.04 -7.03
C LYS A 89 21.32 4.39 -6.44
N THR A 90 20.71 4.81 -5.35
CA THR A 90 21.04 6.09 -4.70
C THR A 90 22.40 6.03 -4.04
N THR A 91 23.21 7.09 -4.20
CA THR A 91 24.52 7.17 -3.57
C THR A 91 24.37 7.30 -2.05
N MET A 92 25.08 6.48 -1.28
CA MET A 92 25.03 6.50 0.19
C MET A 92 25.32 7.88 0.78
N LYS A 93 26.23 8.64 0.15
CA LYS A 93 26.52 10.03 0.51
C LYS A 93 25.26 10.89 0.60
N LEU A 94 24.35 10.79 -0.37
CA LEU A 94 23.11 11.56 -0.40
C LEU A 94 22.21 11.21 0.80
N ILE A 95 22.14 9.94 1.18
CA ILE A 95 21.36 9.46 2.33
C ILE A 95 21.96 10.01 3.64
N THR A 96 23.28 9.99 3.78
CA THR A 96 23.97 10.59 4.94
C THR A 96 23.76 12.09 5.03
N ASP A 97 23.80 12.81 3.89
CA ASP A 97 23.56 14.24 3.83
C ASP A 97 22.12 14.57 4.26
N ILE A 98 21.13 13.81 3.79
CA ILE A 98 19.72 13.92 4.20
C ILE A 98 19.57 13.67 5.71
N HIS A 99 20.19 12.62 6.24
CA HIS A 99 20.16 12.34 7.68
C HIS A 99 20.79 13.45 8.52
N THR A 100 21.86 14.07 8.02
CA THR A 100 22.54 15.17 8.73
C THR A 100 21.67 16.42 8.78
N GLN A 101 20.91 16.68 7.72
CA GLN A 101 20.01 17.84 7.66
C GLN A 101 18.68 17.65 8.39
N LEU A 102 18.28 16.40 8.63
CA LEU A 102 17.08 16.06 9.40
C LEU A 102 17.34 15.90 10.91
N ARG A 103 18.60 16.05 11.33
CA ARG A 103 19.02 16.02 12.74
C ARG A 103 18.66 17.32 13.45
#